data_AF-A0A7C7P0S1-F1
#
_entry.id   AF-A0A7C7P0S1-F1
#
_cell.length_a   1.000
_cell.length_b   1.000
_cell.length_c   1.000
_cell.angle_alpha   90.00
_cell.angle_beta   90.00
_cell.angle_gamma   90.00
#
_symmetry.space_group_name_H-M   'P 1'
#
loop_
_entity.id
_entity.type
_entity.pdbx_description
1 polymer ?
#
loop_
_entity_poly.entity_id
_entity_poly.type
_entity_poly.pdbx_seq_one_letter_code
_entity_poly.pdbx_strand_id
1 'polypeptide(L)'
;MLKNYYLHKWRKNKNKLIQNHVYREEDEHSSCGVGLIASISGTPSREVIEMGIQALKVLYHRGAVDADGKTGDGAGIQLDLPEEFFKEQIERAGHKTNDFPFAVG
;
A
#
# COMPACT_ATOMS: atom_id res chain seq x y z
N MET A 1 2.54 23.91 13.22
CA MET A 1 1.55 24.23 14.28
C MET A 1 0.23 23.42 14.19
N LEU A 2 0.04 22.53 13.22
CA LEU A 2 -1.24 21.81 13.00
C LEU A 2 -1.34 20.39 13.63
N LYS A 3 -0.23 19.75 14.00
CA LYS A 3 -0.23 18.38 14.59
C LYS A 3 -1.02 18.28 15.90
N ASN A 4 -1.01 19.33 16.72
CA ASN A 4 -1.66 19.31 18.04
C ASN A 4 -3.19 19.47 17.98
N TYR A 5 -3.72 20.16 16.98
CA TYR A 5 -5.18 20.38 16.86
C TYR A 5 -5.94 19.07 16.63
N TYR A 6 -5.46 18.25 15.69
CA TYR A 6 -6.09 16.96 15.37
C TYR A 6 -6.06 15.99 16.55
N LEU A 7 -4.91 15.85 17.22
CA LEU A 7 -4.78 15.02 18.42
C LEU A 7 -5.71 15.48 19.54
N HIS A 8 -5.82 16.78 19.77
CA HIS A 8 -6.67 17.32 20.82
C HIS A 8 -8.16 17.12 20.51
N LYS A 9 -8.57 17.37 19.27
CA LYS A 9 -9.94 17.14 18.79
C LYS A 9 -10.32 15.66 18.86
N TRP A 10 -9.41 14.77 18.44
CA TRP A 10 -9.61 13.33 18.49
C TRP A 10 -9.79 12.85 19.93
N ARG A 11 -8.92 13.23 20.87
CA ARG A 11 -9.03 12.86 22.29
C ARG A 11 -10.35 13.33 22.91
N LYS A 12 -10.76 14.57 22.62
CA LYS A 12 -12.04 15.12 23.11
C LYS A 12 -13.24 14.31 22.58
N ASN A 13 -13.23 13.98 21.29
CA ASN A 13 -14.31 13.20 20.67
C ASN A 13 -14.33 11.76 21.18
N LYS A 14 -13.16 11.11 21.31
CA LYS A 14 -13.02 9.76 21.88
C LYS A 14 -13.61 9.68 23.29
N ASN A 15 -13.26 10.62 24.17
CA ASN A 15 -13.82 10.66 25.53
C ASN A 15 -15.33 10.83 25.53
N LYS A 16 -15.89 11.65 24.62
CA LYS A 16 -17.34 11.80 24.48
C LYS A 16 -18.00 10.48 24.05
N LEU A 17 -17.40 9.73 23.14
CA LEU A 17 -17.92 8.44 22.69
C LEU A 17 -17.86 7.38 23.80
N ILE A 18 -16.76 7.34 24.58
CA ILE A 18 -16.62 6.47 25.76
C ILE A 18 -17.70 6.79 26.79
N GLN A 19 -17.88 8.06 27.13
CA GLN A 19 -18.86 8.50 28.13
C GLN A 19 -20.31 8.17 27.75
N ASN A 20 -20.62 8.10 26.45
CA ASN A 20 -21.97 7.79 25.96
C ASN A 20 -22.12 6.30 25.58
N HIS A 21 -21.16 5.44 25.95
CA HIS A 21 -21.17 4.01 25.63
C HIS A 21 -21.26 3.67 24.12
N VAL A 22 -20.78 4.59 23.27
CA VAL A 22 -20.77 4.43 21.79
C VAL A 22 -19.43 3.88 21.29
N TYR A 23 -18.40 3.83 22.14
CA TYR A 23 -17.07 3.34 21.80
C TYR A 23 -16.40 2.69 23.01
N ARG A 24 -15.75 1.54 22.82
CA ARG A 24 -14.83 0.91 23.76
C ARG A 24 -13.46 0.77 23.11
N GLU A 25 -12.39 1.02 23.86
CA GLU A 25 -11.01 0.87 23.35
C GLU A 25 -10.72 -0.58 22.94
N GLU A 26 -11.37 -1.54 23.58
CA GLU A 26 -11.24 -2.99 23.33
C GLU A 26 -11.69 -3.39 21.93
N ASP A 27 -12.61 -2.63 21.32
CA ASP A 27 -13.17 -2.89 19.99
C ASP A 27 -12.25 -2.37 18.87
N GLU A 28 -11.13 -1.70 19.19
CA GLU A 28 -10.14 -1.32 18.18
C GLU A 28 -9.42 -2.56 17.64
N HIS A 29 -9.85 -3.02 16.48
CA HIS A 29 -9.16 -4.05 15.73
C HIS A 29 -8.11 -3.45 14.78
N SER A 30 -6.99 -4.14 14.63
CA SER A 30 -6.01 -3.80 13.60
C SER A 30 -6.61 -4.13 12.22
N SER A 31 -6.78 -3.11 11.37
CA SER A 31 -6.97 -3.31 9.95
C SER A 31 -5.66 -3.74 9.28
N CYS A 32 -5.75 -4.45 8.15
CA CYS A 32 -4.61 -4.69 7.27
C CYS A 32 -3.88 -3.36 6.95
N GLY A 33 -2.58 -3.45 6.68
CA GLY A 33 -1.76 -2.28 6.36
C GLY A 33 -1.94 -1.82 4.90
N VAL A 34 -2.06 -0.51 4.69
CA VAL A 34 -2.03 0.12 3.36
C VAL A 34 -1.02 1.27 3.36
N GLY A 35 -0.43 1.57 2.20
CA GLY A 35 0.57 2.62 2.05
C GLY A 35 0.70 3.09 0.61
N LEU A 36 1.29 4.27 0.43
CA LEU A 36 1.58 4.88 -0.87
C LEU A 36 2.97 5.48 -0.84
N ILE A 37 3.73 5.29 -1.93
CA ILE A 37 5.03 5.91 -2.14
C ILE A 37 5.01 6.54 -3.52
N ALA A 38 5.43 7.79 -3.62
CA ALA A 38 5.43 8.55 -4.86
C ALA A 38 6.68 9.41 -4.97
N SER A 39 7.19 9.54 -6.19
CA SER A 39 8.25 10.48 -6.52
C SER A 39 7.66 11.88 -6.65
N ILE A 40 8.13 12.84 -5.85
CA ILE A 40 7.65 14.24 -5.93
C ILE A 40 8.10 14.90 -7.24
N SER A 41 9.23 14.47 -7.82
CA SER A 41 9.70 14.98 -9.10
C SER A 41 8.91 14.43 -10.29
N GLY A 42 8.07 13.40 -10.08
CA GLY A 42 7.38 12.67 -11.13
C GLY A 42 8.29 11.77 -11.97
N THR A 43 9.59 11.67 -11.64
CA THR A 43 10.53 10.82 -12.36
C THR A 43 10.35 9.36 -11.93
N PRO A 44 10.10 8.42 -12.87
CA PRO A 44 10.05 7.00 -12.55
C PRO A 44 11.40 6.51 -12.02
N SER A 45 11.38 5.72 -10.95
CA SER A 45 12.60 5.14 -10.36
C SER A 45 12.31 3.78 -9.75
N ARG A 46 13.27 2.86 -9.91
CA ARG A 46 13.23 1.54 -9.26
C ARG A 46 13.20 1.65 -7.73
N GLU A 47 13.76 2.71 -7.18
CA GLU A 47 13.78 2.99 -5.75
C GLU A 47 12.37 3.03 -5.14
N VAL A 48 11.39 3.62 -5.84
CA VAL A 48 9.99 3.66 -5.39
C VAL A 48 9.42 2.26 -5.20
N ILE A 49 9.74 1.35 -6.12
CA ILE A 49 9.30 -0.05 -6.07
C ILE A 49 9.98 -0.77 -4.91
N GLU A 50 11.28 -0.57 -4.72
CA GLU A 50 12.05 -1.17 -3.63
C GLU A 50 11.54 -0.72 -2.27
N MET A 51 11.26 0.57 -2.10
CA MET A 51 10.63 1.09 -0.88
C MET A 51 9.26 0.47 -0.64
N GLY A 52 8.45 0.27 -1.69
CA GLY A 52 7.15 -0.39 -1.58
C GLY A 52 7.27 -1.84 -1.10
N ILE A 53 8.23 -2.59 -1.63
CA ILE A 53 8.53 -3.96 -1.20
C ILE A 53 9.01 -3.98 0.26
N GLN A 54 9.88 -3.04 0.67
CA GLN A 54 10.34 -2.95 2.06
C GLN A 54 9.19 -2.62 3.02
N ALA A 55 8.27 -1.75 2.61
CA ALA A 55 7.07 -1.45 3.39
C ALA A 55 6.21 -2.70 3.59
N LEU A 56 5.97 -3.50 2.54
CA LEU A 56 5.21 -4.76 2.67
C LEU A 56 5.89 -5.75 3.62
N LYS A 57 7.23 -5.84 3.59
CA LYS A 57 8.00 -6.73 4.48
C LYS A 57 7.87 -6.42 5.97
N VAL A 58 7.49 -5.19 6.34
CA VAL A 58 7.31 -4.83 7.76
C VAL A 58 5.86 -4.93 8.24
N LEU A 59 4.92 -5.26 7.36
CA LEU A 59 3.48 -5.32 7.68
C LEU A 59 2.96 -6.70 8.07
N TYR A 60 3.80 -7.75 8.08
CA TYR A 60 3.38 -9.13 8.38
C TYR A 60 2.69 -9.29 9.74
N HIS A 61 3.06 -8.48 10.74
CA HIS A 61 2.44 -8.49 12.07
C HIS A 61 0.97 -8.04 12.08
N ARG A 62 0.48 -7.52 10.94
CA ARG A 62 -0.92 -7.10 10.72
C ARG A 62 -1.66 -7.97 9.71
N GLY A 63 -1.01 -8.99 9.15
CA GLY A 63 -1.63 -9.97 8.28
C GLY A 63 -2.04 -11.20 9.07
N ALA A 64 -3.09 -11.90 8.64
CA ALA A 64 -3.29 -13.26 9.09
C ALA A 64 -2.14 -14.13 8.54
N VAL A 65 -1.59 -14.98 9.39
CA VAL A 65 -0.54 -15.95 9.05
C VAL A 65 -1.06 -17.31 9.45
N ASP A 66 -1.06 -18.26 8.52
CA ASP A 66 -1.43 -19.64 8.82
C ASP A 66 -0.30 -20.36 9.57
N ALA A 67 -0.62 -21.49 10.21
CA ALA A 67 0.30 -22.27 11.01
C ALA A 67 1.48 -22.85 10.20
N ASP A 68 1.40 -22.89 8.88
CA ASP A 68 2.46 -23.37 7.98
C ASP A 68 3.63 -22.39 7.82
N GLY A 69 3.48 -21.14 8.30
CA GLY A 69 4.47 -20.07 8.17
C GLY A 69 4.71 -19.58 6.74
N LYS A 70 3.85 -19.96 5.79
CA LYS A 70 3.94 -19.61 4.36
C LYS A 70 2.69 -18.92 3.85
N THR A 71 1.52 -19.35 4.32
CA THR A 71 0.22 -18.90 3.84
C THR A 71 -0.20 -17.64 4.60
N GLY A 72 -0.70 -16.66 3.84
CA GLY A 72 -1.36 -15.47 4.37
C GLY A 72 -2.49 -15.05 3.43
N ASP A 73 -3.42 -14.23 3.92
CA ASP A 73 -4.66 -13.87 3.20
C ASP A 73 -4.40 -13.14 1.87
N GLY A 74 -3.33 -12.34 1.82
CA GLY A 74 -2.92 -11.63 0.61
C GLY A 74 -2.04 -10.42 0.87
N ALA A 75 -1.16 -10.14 -0.08
CA ALA A 75 -0.38 -8.91 -0.16
C ALA A 75 -0.25 -8.51 -1.64
N GLY A 76 -0.20 -7.21 -1.91
CA GLY A 76 -0.12 -6.70 -3.28
C GLY A 76 0.59 -5.36 -3.36
N ILE A 77 1.13 -5.07 -4.54
CA ILE A 77 1.70 -3.77 -4.90
C ILE A 77 1.13 -3.36 -6.24
N GLN A 78 0.62 -2.13 -6.32
CA GLN A 78 0.19 -1.52 -7.56
C GLN A 78 1.27 -0.55 -8.04
N LEU A 79 1.66 -0.68 -9.31
CA LEU A 79 2.70 0.11 -9.95
C LEU A 79 2.16 0.67 -11.26
N ASP A 80 2.83 1.69 -11.79
CA ASP A 80 2.66 2.08 -13.19
C ASP A 80 3.15 0.96 -14.12
N LEU A 81 2.64 0.95 -15.36
CA LEU A 81 3.00 -0.03 -16.37
C LEU A 81 4.51 0.08 -16.70
N PRO A 82 5.32 -0.96 -16.43
CA PRO A 82 6.76 -0.93 -16.76
C PRO A 82 6.95 -1.11 -18.26
N GLU A 83 6.87 -0.01 -19.02
CA GLU A 83 6.83 -0.04 -20.49
C GLU A 83 7.97 -0.85 -21.10
N GLU A 84 9.21 -0.60 -20.66
CA GLU A 84 10.41 -1.24 -21.20
C GLU A 84 10.39 -2.76 -21.01
N PHE A 85 9.88 -3.24 -19.88
CA PHE A 85 9.74 -4.68 -19.63
C PHE A 85 8.79 -5.33 -20.63
N PHE A 86 7.65 -4.69 -20.89
CA PHE A 86 6.64 -5.23 -21.81
C PHE A 86 7.04 -5.08 -23.27
N LYS A 87 7.69 -3.99 -23.67
CA LYS A 87 8.29 -3.83 -25.01
C LYS A 87 9.27 -4.97 -25.31
N GLU A 88 10.13 -5.30 -24.35
CA GLU A 88 11.05 -6.44 -24.46
C GLU A 88 10.29 -7.78 -24.61
N GLN A 89 9.19 -7.99 -23.89
CA GLN A 89 8.40 -9.22 -24.04
C GLN A 89 7.70 -9.31 -25.40
N ILE A 90 7.18 -8.18 -25.92
CA ILE A 90 6.57 -8.11 -27.26
C ILE A 90 7.59 -8.51 -28.34
N GLU A 91 8.81 -7.98 -28.24
CA GLU A 91 9.90 -8.30 -29.18
C GLU A 91 10.32 -9.76 -29.09
N ARG A 92 10.43 -10.31 -27.87
CA ARG A 92 10.73 -11.74 -27.65
C ARG A 92 9.66 -12.66 -28.22
N ALA A 93 8.40 -12.22 -28.23
CA ALA A 93 7.32 -12.97 -28.86
C ALA A 93 7.33 -12.89 -30.41
N GLY A 94 8.28 -12.16 -31.00
CA GLY A 94 8.43 -12.02 -32.45
C GLY A 94 7.62 -10.86 -33.06
N HIS A 95 7.08 -9.98 -32.22
CA HIS A 95 6.33 -8.80 -32.66
C HIS A 95 7.21 -7.55 -32.65
N LYS A 96 6.87 -6.56 -33.46
CA LYS A 96 7.53 -5.25 -33.41
C LYS A 96 6.76 -4.34 -32.45
N THR A 97 7.50 -3.63 -31.62
CA THR A 97 6.98 -2.53 -30.81
C THR A 97 6.70 -1.31 -31.68
N ASN A 98 5.82 -0.43 -31.22
CA ASN A 98 5.52 0.86 -31.83
C ASN A 98 5.30 1.89 -30.73
N ASP A 99 5.13 3.15 -31.13
CA ASP A 99 4.98 4.27 -30.18
C ASP A 99 3.53 4.47 -29.70
N PHE A 100 2.61 3.54 -30.01
CA PHE A 100 1.24 3.62 -29.51
C PHE A 100 1.16 3.07 -28.08
N PRO A 101 0.29 3.64 -27.23
CA PRO A 101 0.00 3.09 -25.92
C PRO A 101 -0.47 1.64 -26.03
N PHE A 102 -0.01 0.79 -25.12
CA PHE A 102 -0.50 -0.57 -24.94
C PHE A 102 -1.04 -0.76 -23.53
N ALA A 103 -1.85 -1.81 -23.37
CA ALA A 103 -2.49 -2.15 -22.12
C ALA A 103 -2.16 -3.59 -21.72
N VAL A 104 -2.18 -3.83 -20.42
CA VAL A 104 -2.01 -5.16 -19.82
C VAL A 104 -3.22 -5.38 -18.92
N GLY A 105 -3.84 -6.55 -19.04
CA GLY A 105 -5.00 -6.98 -18.27
C GLY A 105 -4.73 -8.25 -17.49
#